data_AF-A0A2D4HH15-F1
#
_entry.id   AF-A0A2D4HH15-F1
#
_cell.length_a   1.000
_cell.length_b   1.000
_cell.length_c   1.000
_cell.angle_alpha   90.00
_cell.angle_beta   90.00
_cell.angle_gamma   90.00
#
_symmetry.space_group_name_H-M   'P 1'
#
loop_
_entity.id
_entity.type
_entity.pdbx_description
1 polymer ?
#
loop_
_entity_poly.entity_id
_entity_poly.type
_entity_poly.pdbx_seq_one_letter_code
_entity_poly.pdbx_strand_id
1 'polypeptide(L)'
;PSQKLGDLMVMLGAVGACEYAGCTPHFCSSNGLRYKAMVEIRRLRGQLTTTVNAVCPGAELFVDPQMKPPTEEQATFLRQIVLAGLGDHVARRIQEEEILDEKWKNGYKTPLLDDPVFIHPNSILFKQLPEFVVYQEIVETTKMYMKGVSAIEPEWIPLLLPPYCHFEKPLEEPPPFYCPETGHVRCHRPSIFYRVGWPLPAVEVDYPEGLDRFKHFARFLLEGKVVKRLAAYRRCLLSSPVTMLKTWSKLQPRTESLLQALVSENADNWNSLQLAWKKNPKYLLAEYCQWVPEVTHEEIAKMWPPVH
;
A
#
# COMPACT_ATOMS: atom_id res chain seq x y z
N PRO A 1 2.73 4.97 -20.21
CA PRO A 1 2.99 4.28 -18.92
C PRO A 1 4.41 3.71 -18.79
N SER A 2 4.89 2.99 -19.81
CA SER A 2 6.28 2.48 -19.86
C SER A 2 7.34 3.59 -19.76
N GLN A 3 7.12 4.76 -20.37
CA GLN A 3 8.00 5.93 -20.23
C GLN A 3 8.12 6.42 -18.77
N LYS A 4 7.09 6.20 -17.93
CA LYS A 4 7.11 6.62 -16.52
C LYS A 4 8.09 5.78 -15.67
N LEU A 5 8.47 4.58 -16.11
CA LEU A 5 9.54 3.78 -15.49
C LEU A 5 10.93 4.41 -15.74
N GLY A 6 11.01 5.42 -16.61
CA GLY A 6 12.14 6.33 -16.72
C GLY A 6 13.45 5.64 -17.09
N ASP A 7 14.52 6.01 -16.40
CA ASP A 7 15.86 5.50 -16.68
C ASP A 7 15.97 3.99 -16.42
N LEU A 8 15.12 3.45 -15.54
CA LEU A 8 15.07 2.02 -15.25
C LEU A 8 14.55 1.23 -16.45
N MET A 9 13.62 1.80 -17.23
CA MET A 9 13.15 1.20 -18.49
C MET A 9 14.26 1.20 -19.54
N VAL A 10 15.08 2.26 -19.58
CA VAL A 10 16.24 2.34 -20.48
C VAL A 10 17.25 1.25 -20.15
N MET A 11 17.55 1.04 -18.86
CA MET A 11 18.43 -0.05 -18.42
C MET A 11 17.85 -1.43 -18.75
N LEU A 12 16.56 -1.66 -18.46
CA LEU A 12 15.90 -2.93 -18.77
C LEU A 12 15.90 -3.21 -20.28
N GLY A 13 15.59 -2.20 -21.10
CA GLY A 13 15.62 -2.29 -22.56
C GLY A 13 17.02 -2.54 -23.11
N ALA A 14 18.05 -1.89 -22.57
CA ALA A 14 19.44 -2.11 -22.96
C ALA A 14 19.89 -3.55 -22.68
N VAL A 15 19.53 -4.09 -21.50
CA VAL A 15 19.82 -5.48 -21.14
C VAL A 15 19.05 -6.45 -22.04
N GLY A 16 17.73 -6.26 -22.18
CA GLY A 16 16.89 -7.13 -23.01
C GLY A 16 17.34 -7.17 -24.47
N ALA A 17 17.62 -6.01 -25.08
CA ALA A 17 18.08 -5.93 -26.46
C ALA A 17 19.47 -6.57 -26.66
N CYS A 18 20.38 -6.37 -25.71
CA CYS A 18 21.70 -6.99 -25.75
C CYS A 18 21.62 -8.51 -25.64
N GLU A 19 20.81 -9.04 -24.72
CA GLU A 19 20.59 -10.47 -24.55
C GLU A 19 19.93 -11.09 -25.78
N TYR A 20 18.91 -10.43 -26.34
CA TYR A 20 18.24 -10.86 -27.57
C TYR A 20 19.21 -10.96 -28.76
N ALA A 21 20.16 -10.04 -28.86
CA ALA A 21 21.22 -10.05 -29.88
C ALA A 21 22.40 -11.01 -29.54
N GLY A 22 22.27 -11.84 -28.50
CA GLY A 22 23.28 -12.82 -28.08
C GLY A 22 24.40 -12.26 -27.20
N CYS A 23 24.31 -11.00 -26.77
CA CYS A 23 25.34 -10.24 -26.04
C CYS A 23 26.68 -10.28 -26.77
N THR A 24 26.72 -9.71 -27.98
CA THR A 24 27.94 -9.68 -28.80
C THR A 24 28.72 -8.36 -28.61
N PRO A 25 30.07 -8.38 -28.72
CA PRO A 25 30.87 -7.16 -28.68
C PRO A 25 30.44 -6.13 -29.73
N HIS A 26 30.07 -6.61 -30.93
CA HIS A 26 29.60 -5.77 -32.02
C HIS A 26 28.30 -5.03 -31.65
N PHE A 27 27.29 -5.74 -31.14
CA PHE A 27 26.04 -5.11 -30.68
C PHE A 27 26.32 -4.06 -29.60
N CYS A 28 27.16 -4.39 -28.61
CA CYS A 28 27.51 -3.46 -27.55
C CYS A 28 28.17 -2.20 -28.09
N SER A 29 29.17 -2.33 -28.97
CA SER A 29 29.86 -1.17 -29.57
C SER A 29 28.92 -0.29 -30.39
N SER A 30 28.05 -0.90 -31.21
CA SER A 30 27.13 -0.17 -32.08
C SER A 30 26.03 0.59 -31.30
N ASN A 31 25.73 0.18 -30.07
CA ASN A 31 24.68 0.79 -29.23
C ASN A 31 25.25 1.54 -28.01
N GLY A 32 26.57 1.79 -27.96
CA GLY A 32 27.21 2.53 -26.86
C GLY A 32 27.20 1.81 -25.51
N LEU A 33 27.05 0.48 -25.50
CA LEU A 33 27.08 -0.35 -24.29
C LEU A 33 28.49 -0.86 -24.02
N ARG A 34 28.82 -1.02 -22.73
CA ARG A 34 30.09 -1.62 -22.30
C ARG A 34 29.98 -3.14 -22.29
N TYR A 35 30.64 -3.81 -23.24
CA TYR A 35 30.59 -5.28 -23.37
C TYR A 35 30.90 -6.03 -22.07
N LYS A 36 31.99 -5.67 -21.37
CA LYS A 36 32.35 -6.30 -20.09
C LYS A 36 31.27 -6.14 -19.01
N ALA A 37 30.57 -5.00 -18.99
CA ALA A 37 29.49 -4.78 -18.04
C ALA A 37 28.27 -5.66 -18.38
N MET A 38 27.94 -5.82 -19.67
CA MET A 38 26.84 -6.68 -20.09
C MET A 38 27.08 -8.15 -19.76
N VAL A 39 28.31 -8.64 -19.93
CA VAL A 39 28.70 -10.01 -19.53
C VAL A 39 28.53 -10.20 -18.02
N GLU A 40 28.94 -9.23 -17.22
CA GLU A 40 28.80 -9.30 -15.77
C GLU A 40 27.33 -9.21 -15.33
N ILE A 41 26.51 -8.36 -15.97
CA ILE A 41 25.06 -8.28 -15.75
C ILE A 41 24.41 -9.64 -16.02
N ARG A 42 24.77 -10.32 -17.12
CA ARG A 42 24.27 -11.66 -17.43
C ARG A 42 24.59 -12.66 -16.32
N ARG A 43 25.84 -12.66 -15.85
CA ARG A 43 26.29 -13.54 -14.76
C ARG A 43 25.53 -13.26 -13.46
N LEU A 44 25.42 -11.98 -13.09
CA LEU A 44 24.73 -11.55 -11.89
C LEU A 44 23.24 -11.91 -11.93
N ARG A 45 22.58 -11.74 -13.07
CA ARG A 45 21.19 -12.18 -13.26
C ARG A 45 21.02 -13.68 -12.99
N GLY A 46 21.91 -14.53 -13.50
CA GLY A 46 21.88 -15.97 -13.23
C GLY A 46 22.05 -16.30 -11.74
N GLN A 47 22.96 -15.60 -11.06
CA GLN A 47 23.16 -15.76 -9.61
C GLN A 47 21.92 -15.33 -8.81
N LEU A 48 21.37 -14.14 -9.10
CA LEU A 48 20.17 -13.63 -8.44
C LEU A 48 18.97 -14.56 -8.67
N THR A 49 18.75 -15.05 -9.90
CA THR A 49 17.68 -16.01 -10.19
C THR A 49 17.82 -17.30 -9.38
N THR A 50 19.04 -17.83 -9.26
CA THR A 50 19.31 -19.03 -8.45
C THR A 50 19.00 -18.79 -6.98
N THR A 51 19.42 -17.64 -6.43
CA THR A 51 19.14 -17.26 -5.04
C THR A 51 17.64 -17.10 -4.79
N VAL A 52 16.90 -16.47 -5.72
CA VAL A 52 15.44 -16.32 -5.58
C VAL A 52 14.74 -17.68 -5.57
N ASN A 53 15.13 -18.61 -6.45
CA ASN A 53 14.56 -19.97 -6.46
C ASN A 53 14.86 -20.74 -5.17
N ALA A 54 16.00 -20.50 -4.53
CA ALA A 54 16.32 -21.13 -3.25
C ALA A 54 15.40 -20.65 -2.12
N VAL A 55 14.98 -19.38 -2.13
CA VAL A 55 14.06 -18.80 -1.15
C VAL A 55 12.60 -19.11 -1.48
N CYS A 56 12.26 -19.17 -2.77
CA CYS A 56 10.92 -19.45 -3.27
C CYS A 56 10.95 -20.58 -4.32
N PRO A 57 10.98 -21.85 -3.88
CA PRO A 57 11.10 -22.99 -4.81
C PRO A 57 9.98 -23.08 -5.85
N GLY A 58 8.77 -22.64 -5.50
CA GLY A 58 7.62 -22.64 -6.41
C GLY A 58 7.63 -21.56 -7.48
N ALA A 59 8.62 -20.66 -7.50
CA ALA A 59 8.72 -19.62 -8.52
C ALA A 59 9.32 -20.13 -9.84
N GLU A 60 10.13 -21.20 -9.79
CA GLU A 60 10.74 -21.89 -10.95
C GLU A 60 11.33 -20.94 -12.01
N LEU A 61 12.00 -19.87 -11.57
CA LEU A 61 12.50 -18.82 -12.45
C LEU A 61 13.75 -19.27 -13.20
N PHE A 62 13.93 -18.77 -14.42
CA PHE A 62 15.16 -18.93 -15.18
C PHE A 62 15.51 -17.64 -15.93
N VAL A 63 16.77 -17.51 -16.31
CA VAL A 63 17.23 -16.38 -17.13
C VAL A 63 16.86 -16.65 -18.58
N ASP A 64 15.77 -16.05 -19.03
CA ASP A 64 15.39 -16.07 -20.45
C ASP A 64 16.16 -14.97 -21.22
N PRO A 65 16.96 -15.32 -22.26
CA PRO A 65 17.61 -14.34 -23.13
C PRO A 65 16.64 -13.57 -24.03
N GLN A 66 15.43 -14.10 -24.25
CA GLN A 66 14.40 -13.53 -25.12
C GLN A 66 13.21 -12.95 -24.34
N MET A 67 13.44 -12.51 -23.09
CA MET A 67 12.42 -11.81 -22.32
C MET A 67 11.83 -10.67 -23.13
N LYS A 68 10.51 -10.69 -23.27
CA LYS A 68 9.77 -9.62 -23.95
C LYS A 68 9.88 -8.33 -23.13
N PRO A 69 9.85 -7.16 -23.79
CA PRO A 69 9.67 -5.90 -23.09
C PRO A 69 8.43 -5.96 -22.16
N PRO A 70 8.48 -5.34 -20.98
CA PRO A 70 7.37 -5.39 -20.05
C PRO A 70 6.12 -4.74 -20.64
N THR A 71 4.96 -5.29 -20.31
CA THR A 71 3.66 -4.64 -20.56
C THR A 71 3.55 -3.35 -19.75
N GLU A 72 2.57 -2.51 -20.07
CA GLU A 72 2.33 -1.27 -19.31
C GLU A 72 2.02 -1.52 -17.83
N GLU A 73 1.28 -2.61 -17.56
CA GLU A 73 0.96 -3.06 -16.21
C GLU A 73 2.21 -3.56 -15.48
N GLN A 74 3.04 -4.39 -16.13
CA GLN A 74 4.32 -4.84 -15.57
C GLN A 74 5.26 -3.67 -15.28
N ALA A 75 5.33 -2.67 -16.18
CA ALA A 75 6.11 -1.47 -15.95
C ALA A 75 5.60 -0.68 -14.74
N THR A 76 4.28 -0.67 -14.50
CA THR A 76 3.68 -0.05 -13.31
C THR A 76 4.07 -0.79 -12.04
N PHE A 77 3.99 -2.13 -12.02
CA PHE A 77 4.46 -2.92 -10.89
C PHE A 77 5.96 -2.78 -10.63
N LEU A 78 6.80 -2.69 -11.67
CA LEU A 78 8.22 -2.42 -11.51
C LEU A 78 8.49 -1.08 -10.82
N ARG A 79 7.74 -0.02 -11.17
CA ARG A 79 7.84 1.29 -10.50
C ARG A 79 7.49 1.18 -9.00
N GLN A 80 6.46 0.42 -8.67
CA GLN A 80 6.05 0.18 -7.28
C GLN A 80 7.11 -0.61 -6.49
N ILE A 81 7.67 -1.67 -7.09
CA ILE A 81 8.75 -2.46 -6.48
C ILE A 81 9.98 -1.59 -6.20
N VAL A 82 10.38 -0.76 -7.17
CA VAL A 82 11.50 0.18 -7.03
C VAL A 82 11.24 1.19 -5.92
N LEU A 83 10.04 1.79 -5.89
CA LEU A 83 9.66 2.72 -4.82
C LEU A 83 9.79 2.08 -3.45
N ALA A 84 9.28 0.86 -3.27
CA ALA A 84 9.38 0.13 -2.01
C ALA A 84 10.83 -0.19 -1.61
N GLY A 85 11.73 -0.39 -2.57
CA GLY A 85 13.16 -0.63 -2.32
C GLY A 85 14.00 0.62 -2.07
N LEU A 86 13.51 1.80 -2.44
CA LEU A 86 14.24 3.08 -2.44
C LEU A 86 13.43 4.18 -1.72
N GLY A 87 12.82 3.82 -0.58
CA GLY A 87 11.84 4.68 0.10
C GLY A 87 12.38 6.00 0.65
N ASP A 88 13.67 6.05 0.96
CA ASP A 88 14.40 7.26 1.36
C ASP A 88 14.86 8.10 0.16
N HIS A 89 14.79 7.55 -1.06
CA HIS A 89 15.14 8.24 -2.29
C HIS A 89 13.91 8.74 -3.06
N VAL A 90 12.97 9.35 -2.33
CA VAL A 90 11.80 10.01 -2.93
C VAL A 90 12.06 11.52 -3.05
N ALA A 91 11.71 12.09 -4.19
CA ALA A 91 11.80 13.53 -4.42
C ALA A 91 10.50 14.09 -5.01
N ARG A 92 10.09 15.27 -4.52
CA ARG A 92 8.93 16.01 -5.02
C ARG A 92 9.41 17.26 -5.74
N ARG A 93 8.84 17.52 -6.91
CA ARG A 93 9.11 18.72 -7.70
C ARG A 93 8.75 19.97 -6.89
N ILE A 94 9.62 20.97 -6.93
CA ILE A 94 9.36 22.27 -6.34
C ILE A 94 8.29 22.96 -7.18
N GLN A 95 7.17 23.30 -6.56
CA GLN A 95 6.08 24.04 -7.20
C GLN A 95 6.49 25.51 -7.39
N GLU A 96 5.89 26.21 -8.35
CA GLU A 96 6.29 27.58 -8.70
C GLU A 96 6.19 28.54 -7.52
N GLU A 97 5.20 28.34 -6.65
CA GLU A 97 4.96 29.15 -5.45
C GLU A 97 6.00 28.89 -4.35
N GLU A 98 6.73 27.78 -4.41
CA GLU A 98 7.77 27.39 -3.45
C GLU A 98 9.19 27.81 -3.88
N ILE A 99 9.33 28.43 -5.06
CA ILE A 99 10.63 28.85 -5.60
C ILE A 99 11.09 30.11 -4.86
N LEU A 100 12.11 29.95 -4.01
CA LEU A 100 12.75 31.06 -3.27
C LEU A 100 13.87 31.74 -4.06
N ASP A 101 14.45 31.03 -5.03
CA ASP A 101 15.58 31.46 -5.85
C ASP A 101 15.38 30.88 -7.26
N GLU A 102 15.59 31.70 -8.31
CA GLU A 102 15.48 31.27 -9.70
C GLU A 102 16.32 30.02 -10.02
N LYS A 103 17.42 29.80 -9.27
CA LYS A 103 18.25 28.59 -9.44
C LYS A 103 17.52 27.29 -9.07
N TRP A 104 16.42 27.37 -8.31
CA TRP A 104 15.58 26.23 -7.89
C TRP A 104 14.55 25.84 -8.95
N LYS A 105 14.43 26.60 -10.05
CA LYS A 105 13.53 26.29 -11.15
C LYS A 105 13.80 24.89 -11.70
N ASN A 106 12.74 24.09 -11.83
CA ASN A 106 12.77 22.66 -12.19
C ASN A 106 13.55 21.76 -11.21
N GLY A 107 13.82 22.26 -10.00
CA GLY A 107 14.40 21.49 -8.92
C GLY A 107 13.37 20.63 -8.20
N TYR A 108 13.89 19.72 -7.40
CA TYR A 108 13.15 18.80 -6.54
C TYR A 108 13.67 18.93 -5.12
N LYS A 109 12.79 18.73 -4.14
CA LYS A 109 13.16 18.55 -2.74
C LYS A 109 13.18 17.07 -2.40
N THR A 110 14.08 16.68 -1.51
CA THR A 110 14.25 15.33 -0.97
C THR A 110 14.30 15.44 0.56
N PRO A 111 13.85 14.42 1.33
CA PRO A 111 13.95 14.46 2.79
C PRO A 111 15.38 14.37 3.35
N LEU A 112 16.36 14.08 2.49
CA LEU A 112 17.75 13.87 2.88
C LEU A 112 18.63 15.12 2.74
N LEU A 113 18.23 16.11 1.93
CA LEU A 113 19.04 17.28 1.61
C LEU A 113 18.18 18.56 1.63
N ASP A 114 18.75 19.65 2.14
CA ASP A 114 18.09 20.96 2.14
C ASP A 114 18.16 21.66 0.77
N ASP A 115 19.27 21.46 0.05
CA ASP A 115 19.47 22.02 -1.29
C ASP A 115 18.63 21.29 -2.35
N PRO A 116 18.17 22.01 -3.39
CA PRO A 116 17.41 21.41 -4.48
C PRO A 116 18.28 20.44 -5.28
N VAL A 117 17.67 19.33 -5.66
CA VAL A 117 18.25 18.32 -6.56
C VAL A 117 17.54 18.35 -7.92
N PHE A 118 18.24 17.96 -8.99
CA PHE A 118 17.71 18.07 -10.35
C PHE A 118 17.75 16.72 -11.04
N ILE A 119 16.78 16.45 -11.92
CA ILE A 119 16.88 15.29 -12.81
C ILE A 119 18.11 15.47 -13.71
N HIS A 120 18.97 14.45 -13.81
CA HIS A 120 20.16 14.51 -14.64
C HIS A 120 19.80 14.76 -16.13
N PRO A 121 20.54 15.61 -16.88
CA PRO A 121 20.20 15.94 -18.28
C PRO A 121 20.11 14.74 -19.24
N ASN A 122 20.86 13.67 -18.95
CA ASN A 122 20.82 12.43 -19.73
C ASN A 122 19.63 11.51 -19.38
N SER A 123 18.84 11.85 -18.37
CA SER A 123 17.65 11.07 -18.02
C SER A 123 16.59 11.24 -19.07
N ILE A 124 15.85 10.15 -19.36
CA ILE A 124 14.71 10.23 -20.28
C ILE A 124 13.54 11.04 -19.71
N LEU A 125 13.55 11.30 -18.39
CA LEU A 125 12.54 12.10 -17.67
C LEU A 125 12.89 13.59 -17.54
N PHE A 126 14.03 14.02 -18.09
CA PHE A 126 14.55 15.39 -17.92
C PHE A 126 13.58 16.49 -18.40
N LYS A 127 12.78 16.22 -19.44
CA LYS A 127 11.82 17.20 -19.99
C LYS A 127 10.41 17.05 -19.43
N GLN A 128 10.06 15.87 -18.93
CA GLN A 128 8.72 15.53 -18.45
C GLN A 128 8.50 16.10 -17.05
N LEU A 129 9.56 16.16 -16.23
CA LEU A 129 9.55 16.70 -14.87
C LEU A 129 8.32 16.25 -14.05
N PRO A 130 8.16 14.93 -13.80
CA PRO A 130 7.04 14.40 -13.02
C PRO A 130 6.97 15.01 -11.62
N GLU A 131 5.79 15.10 -11.03
CA GLU A 131 5.63 15.69 -9.69
C GLU A 131 6.41 14.92 -8.62
N PHE A 132 6.27 13.59 -8.60
CA PHE A 132 7.03 12.72 -7.71
C PHE A 132 7.91 11.76 -8.51
N VAL A 133 9.13 11.58 -8.02
CA VAL A 133 10.08 10.62 -8.57
C VAL A 133 10.76 9.84 -7.45
N VAL A 134 11.17 8.62 -7.79
CA VAL A 134 12.17 7.86 -7.03
C VAL A 134 13.48 7.87 -7.82
N TYR A 135 14.62 7.93 -7.12
CA TYR A 135 15.94 7.96 -7.73
C TYR A 135 16.87 6.89 -7.16
N GLN A 136 17.83 6.43 -7.96
CA GLN A 136 18.81 5.43 -7.51
C GLN A 136 19.90 6.06 -6.64
N GLU A 137 20.42 7.21 -7.07
CA GLU A 137 21.50 7.93 -6.38
C GLU A 137 21.48 9.42 -6.74
N ILE A 138 22.12 10.24 -5.92
CA ILE A 138 22.43 11.64 -6.21
C ILE A 138 23.94 11.76 -6.42
N VAL A 139 24.34 12.42 -7.51
CA VAL A 139 25.74 12.71 -7.82
C VAL A 139 25.94 14.21 -7.94
N GLU A 140 26.87 14.75 -7.16
CA GLU A 140 27.30 16.13 -7.24
C GLU A 140 28.30 16.31 -8.38
N THR A 141 28.00 17.23 -9.30
CA THR A 141 28.97 17.70 -10.30
C THR A 141 28.99 19.22 -10.35
N THR A 142 28.24 19.83 -11.27
CA THR A 142 27.96 21.27 -11.27
C THR A 142 26.74 21.62 -10.42
N LYS A 143 25.82 20.66 -10.28
CA LYS A 143 24.67 20.67 -9.38
C LYS A 143 24.52 19.26 -8.78
N MET A 144 23.66 19.14 -7.78
CA MET A 144 23.19 17.83 -7.30
C MET A 144 22.22 17.22 -8.31
N TYR A 145 22.61 16.13 -8.96
CA TYR A 145 21.80 15.46 -9.97
C TYR A 145 21.34 14.08 -9.53
N MET A 146 20.03 13.83 -9.60
CA MET A 146 19.42 12.51 -9.45
C MET A 146 19.67 11.67 -10.71
N LYS A 147 20.13 10.43 -10.51
CA LYS A 147 20.30 9.41 -11.55
C LYS A 147 19.44 8.19 -11.27
N GLY A 148 19.09 7.44 -12.32
CA GLY A 148 18.23 6.27 -12.21
C GLY A 148 16.79 6.67 -11.83
N VAL A 149 16.28 7.73 -12.46
CA VAL A 149 15.01 8.35 -12.07
C VAL A 149 13.83 7.59 -12.67
N SER A 150 12.82 7.35 -11.85
CA SER A 150 11.52 6.80 -12.26
C SER A 150 10.41 7.66 -11.65
N ALA A 151 9.37 7.95 -12.42
CA ALA A 151 8.19 8.65 -11.89
C ALA A 151 7.43 7.73 -10.93
N ILE A 152 6.74 8.29 -9.95
CA ILE A 152 5.84 7.55 -9.03
C ILE A 152 4.52 8.30 -8.88
N GLU A 153 3.44 7.60 -8.54
CA GLU A 153 2.16 8.25 -8.21
C GLU A 153 2.11 8.51 -6.69
N PRO A 154 1.59 9.67 -6.24
CA PRO A 154 1.64 10.07 -4.85
C PRO A 154 0.85 9.13 -3.91
N GLU A 155 -0.21 8.48 -4.39
CA GLU A 155 -1.00 7.50 -3.64
C GLU A 155 -0.19 6.25 -3.29
N TRP A 156 0.88 5.95 -4.04
CA TRP A 156 1.71 4.79 -3.76
C TRP A 156 2.61 4.99 -2.54
N ILE A 157 2.96 6.23 -2.23
CA ILE A 157 3.86 6.55 -1.12
C ILE A 157 3.29 6.05 0.22
N PRO A 158 2.08 6.42 0.66
CA PRO A 158 1.54 5.90 1.92
C PRO A 158 1.24 4.40 1.90
N LEU A 159 1.00 3.80 0.73
CA LEU A 159 0.71 2.37 0.61
C LEU A 159 1.98 1.50 0.66
N LEU A 160 3.07 1.96 0.04
CA LEU A 160 4.32 1.19 -0.11
C LEU A 160 5.40 1.61 0.89
N LEU A 161 5.34 2.86 1.38
CA LEU A 161 6.26 3.43 2.36
C LEU A 161 5.57 3.87 3.67
N PRO A 162 4.65 3.08 4.29
CA PRO A 162 4.02 3.47 5.56
C PRO A 162 4.96 3.96 6.66
N PRO A 163 6.18 3.38 6.87
CA PRO A 163 7.11 3.86 7.89
C PRO A 163 7.60 5.30 7.70
N TYR A 164 7.52 5.83 6.48
CA TYR A 164 7.92 7.18 6.11
C TYR A 164 6.74 8.17 6.12
N CYS A 165 5.55 7.72 6.50
CA CYS A 165 4.32 8.50 6.47
C CYS A 165 3.72 8.66 7.87
N HIS A 166 3.30 9.87 8.19
CA HIS A 166 2.48 10.15 9.36
C HIS A 166 1.02 10.26 8.92
N PHE A 167 0.26 9.19 9.13
CA PHE A 167 -1.16 9.17 8.79
C PHE A 167 -1.98 10.02 9.76
N GLU A 168 -2.86 10.84 9.20
CA GLU A 168 -3.80 11.64 9.98
C GLU A 168 -5.01 10.79 10.41
N LYS A 169 -6.03 11.44 10.98
CA LYS A 169 -7.25 10.75 11.39
C LYS A 169 -8.00 10.18 10.17
N PRO A 170 -8.73 9.06 10.32
CA PRO A 170 -9.67 8.59 9.31
C PRO A 170 -10.62 9.69 8.85
N LEU A 171 -10.83 9.77 7.53
CA LEU A 171 -11.83 10.65 6.96
C LEU A 171 -13.24 10.18 7.33
N GLU A 172 -14.15 11.15 7.46
CA GLU A 172 -15.58 10.88 7.61
C GLU A 172 -16.24 10.58 6.25
N GLU A 173 -15.71 11.19 5.19
CA GLU A 173 -16.13 10.98 3.80
C GLU A 173 -14.91 10.68 2.91
N PRO A 174 -14.86 9.53 2.24
CA PRO A 174 -15.78 8.39 2.37
C PRO A 174 -15.69 7.74 3.77
N PRO A 175 -16.82 7.23 4.32
CA PRO A 175 -16.84 6.68 5.67
C PRO A 175 -16.08 5.36 5.76
N PRO A 176 -15.64 4.97 6.97
CA PRO A 176 -15.11 3.64 7.22
C PRO A 176 -16.08 2.56 6.77
N PHE A 177 -15.54 1.45 6.29
CA PHE A 177 -16.31 0.31 5.78
C PHE A 177 -15.66 -1.02 6.17
N TYR A 178 -16.40 -2.11 6.01
CA TYR A 178 -15.88 -3.46 6.20
C TYR A 178 -15.54 -4.06 4.83
N CYS A 179 -14.31 -4.56 4.67
CA CYS A 179 -13.84 -5.21 3.46
C CYS A 179 -13.99 -6.74 3.61
N PRO A 180 -14.89 -7.39 2.87
CA PRO A 180 -15.09 -8.85 2.96
C PRO A 180 -13.87 -9.65 2.53
N GLU A 181 -13.06 -9.13 1.61
CA GLU A 181 -11.88 -9.81 1.06
C GLU A 181 -10.76 -9.93 2.09
N THR A 182 -10.49 -8.85 2.84
CA THR A 182 -9.48 -8.85 3.90
C THR A 182 -10.06 -9.30 5.24
N GLY A 183 -11.36 -9.08 5.46
CA GLY A 183 -12.02 -9.30 6.74
C GLY A 183 -11.80 -8.18 7.76
N HIS A 184 -11.23 -7.05 7.34
CA HIS A 184 -10.89 -5.92 8.20
C HIS A 184 -11.84 -4.72 8.00
N VAL A 185 -11.90 -3.87 9.03
CA VAL A 185 -12.42 -2.51 8.89
C VAL A 185 -11.38 -1.65 8.18
N ARG A 186 -11.79 -0.97 7.12
CA ARG A 186 -10.96 -0.11 6.27
C ARG A 186 -11.45 1.34 6.36
N CYS A 187 -10.56 2.29 6.15
CA CYS A 187 -10.90 3.70 6.04
C CYS A 187 -9.93 4.42 5.09
N HIS A 188 -10.28 5.67 4.75
CA HIS A 188 -9.41 6.53 3.96
C HIS A 188 -8.68 7.47 4.90
N ARG A 189 -7.36 7.56 4.74
CA ARG A 189 -6.51 8.40 5.59
C ARG A 189 -5.54 9.20 4.73
N PRO A 190 -5.57 10.55 4.79
CA PRO A 190 -4.45 11.34 4.29
C PRO A 190 -3.23 11.12 5.19
N SER A 191 -2.07 11.49 4.66
CA SER A 191 -0.82 11.36 5.41
C SER A 191 0.15 12.47 5.02
N ILE A 192 1.19 12.61 5.81
CA ILE A 192 2.26 13.56 5.57
C ILE A 192 3.57 12.80 5.44
N PHE A 193 4.38 13.12 4.43
CA PHE A 193 5.70 12.51 4.27
C PHE A 193 6.69 13.07 5.29
N TYR A 194 7.48 12.19 5.92
CA TYR A 194 8.39 12.53 7.02
C TYR A 194 9.41 13.63 6.64
N ARG A 195 9.82 14.43 7.63
CA ARG A 195 10.78 15.56 7.55
C ARG A 195 10.37 16.75 6.67
N VAL A 196 9.86 16.51 5.47
CA VAL A 196 9.55 17.54 4.47
C VAL A 196 8.11 18.00 4.50
N GLY A 197 7.25 17.33 5.26
CA GLY A 197 5.89 17.79 5.53
C GLY A 197 4.98 17.78 4.31
N TRP A 198 5.30 17.00 3.26
CA TRP A 198 4.49 16.99 2.05
C TRP A 198 3.13 16.33 2.32
N PRO A 199 2.01 17.01 2.04
CA PRO A 199 0.69 16.39 2.12
C PRO A 199 0.57 15.33 1.03
N LEU A 200 0.11 14.15 1.42
CA LEU A 200 -0.13 13.01 0.54
C LEU A 200 -1.63 12.71 0.47
N PRO A 201 -2.13 12.28 -0.70
CA PRO A 201 -3.54 12.00 -0.89
C PRO A 201 -4.05 10.93 0.08
N ALA A 202 -5.34 10.99 0.38
CA ALA A 202 -5.97 9.98 1.20
C ALA A 202 -6.00 8.64 0.49
N VAL A 203 -5.51 7.59 1.16
CA VAL A 203 -5.51 6.23 0.63
C VAL A 203 -6.30 5.31 1.54
N GLU A 204 -6.79 4.22 0.95
CA GLU A 204 -7.50 3.19 1.68
C GLU A 204 -6.51 2.30 2.47
N VAL A 205 -6.68 2.28 3.78
CA VAL A 205 -5.85 1.51 4.72
C VAL A 205 -6.73 0.86 5.78
N ASP A 206 -6.14 -0.05 6.56
CA ASP A 206 -6.83 -0.59 7.73
C ASP A 206 -7.15 0.52 8.72
N TYR A 207 -8.31 0.40 9.35
CA TYR A 207 -8.70 1.33 10.40
C TYR A 207 -7.67 1.29 11.53
N PRO A 208 -7.20 2.45 12.02
CA PRO A 208 -6.12 2.50 13.00
C PRO A 208 -6.46 1.72 14.27
N GLU A 209 -5.43 1.16 14.90
CA GLU A 209 -5.55 0.50 16.19
C GLU A 209 -6.18 1.42 17.24
N GLY A 210 -7.05 0.85 18.07
CA GLY A 210 -7.73 1.56 19.13
C GLY A 210 -9.19 1.13 19.28
N LEU A 211 -9.83 1.66 20.31
CA LEU A 211 -11.22 1.31 20.67
C LEU A 211 -12.21 1.58 19.54
N ASP A 212 -11.99 2.61 18.73
CA ASP A 212 -12.91 2.96 17.65
C ASP A 212 -12.94 1.91 16.54
N ARG A 213 -11.85 1.15 16.34
CA ARG A 213 -11.82 0.01 15.41
C ARG A 213 -12.84 -1.05 15.79
N PHE A 214 -12.88 -1.42 17.08
CA PHE A 214 -13.86 -2.37 17.61
C PHE A 214 -15.29 -1.85 17.49
N LYS A 215 -15.52 -0.54 17.72
CA LYS A 215 -16.85 0.05 17.55
C LYS A 215 -17.33 -0.01 16.10
N HIS A 216 -16.45 0.28 15.14
CA HIS A 216 -16.76 0.13 13.72
C HIS A 216 -17.01 -1.33 13.35
N PHE A 217 -16.17 -2.25 13.82
CA PHE A 217 -16.36 -3.68 13.59
C PHE A 217 -17.69 -4.18 14.16
N ALA A 218 -18.03 -3.81 15.40
CA ALA A 218 -19.30 -4.12 16.04
C ALA A 218 -20.50 -3.59 15.26
N ARG A 219 -20.43 -2.34 14.78
CA ARG A 219 -21.45 -1.76 13.91
C ARG A 219 -21.65 -2.64 12.67
N PHE A 220 -20.57 -3.02 11.98
CA PHE A 220 -20.66 -3.84 10.77
C PHE A 220 -21.10 -5.29 11.03
N LEU A 221 -20.78 -5.83 12.20
CA LEU A 221 -21.29 -7.13 12.65
C LEU A 221 -22.80 -7.09 12.82
N LEU A 222 -23.32 -6.08 13.53
CA LEU A 222 -24.77 -5.86 13.72
C LEU A 222 -25.49 -5.57 12.40
N GLU A 223 -24.86 -4.84 11.48
CA GLU A 223 -25.39 -4.61 10.13
C GLU A 223 -25.41 -5.88 9.26
N GLY A 224 -24.82 -6.99 9.71
CA GLY A 224 -24.71 -8.24 8.95
C GLY A 224 -23.70 -8.18 7.79
N LYS A 225 -22.79 -7.20 7.80
CA LYS A 225 -21.73 -7.07 6.78
C LYS A 225 -20.56 -8.02 7.04
N VAL A 226 -20.23 -8.23 8.31
CA VAL A 226 -19.21 -9.21 8.73
C VAL A 226 -19.74 -10.63 8.54
N VAL A 227 -20.99 -10.86 8.96
CA VAL A 227 -21.65 -12.17 8.89
C VAL A 227 -22.97 -12.05 8.15
N LYS A 228 -23.04 -12.61 6.94
CA LYS A 228 -24.23 -12.52 6.07
C LYS A 228 -25.49 -13.08 6.72
N ARG A 229 -25.40 -14.17 7.49
CA ARG A 229 -26.56 -14.75 8.18
C ARG A 229 -27.21 -13.79 9.19
N LEU A 230 -26.42 -12.93 9.83
CA LEU A 230 -26.95 -11.93 10.77
C LEU A 230 -27.67 -10.77 10.06
N ALA A 231 -27.51 -10.62 8.75
CA ALA A 231 -28.22 -9.58 7.99
C ALA A 231 -29.74 -9.73 8.03
N ALA A 232 -30.25 -10.95 8.25
CA ALA A 232 -31.69 -11.22 8.40
C ALA A 232 -32.30 -10.48 9.60
N TYR A 233 -31.54 -10.31 10.69
CA TYR A 233 -32.00 -9.65 11.92
C TYR A 233 -31.76 -8.14 11.92
N ARG A 234 -31.11 -7.57 10.89
CA ARG A 234 -30.78 -6.14 10.83
C ARG A 234 -32.01 -5.24 11.01
N ARG A 235 -33.17 -5.63 10.47
CA ARG A 235 -34.41 -4.83 10.53
C ARG A 235 -35.11 -4.89 11.89
N CYS A 236 -34.84 -5.90 12.70
CA CYS A 236 -35.45 -6.05 14.02
C CYS A 236 -34.51 -5.63 15.15
N LEU A 237 -33.33 -5.07 14.86
CA LEU A 237 -32.46 -4.55 15.90
C LEU A 237 -33.17 -3.47 16.72
N LEU A 238 -33.11 -3.63 18.05
CA LEU A 238 -33.75 -2.75 19.02
C LEU A 238 -33.17 -1.32 19.02
N SER A 239 -31.97 -1.14 18.48
CA SER A 239 -31.31 0.15 18.28
C SER A 239 -30.46 0.13 17.02
N SER A 240 -30.31 1.29 16.37
CA SER A 240 -29.48 1.41 15.17
C SER A 240 -28.01 1.04 15.46
N PRO A 241 -27.34 0.20 14.64
CA PRO A 241 -25.92 -0.12 14.80
C PRO A 241 -24.98 1.09 14.89
N VAL A 242 -25.38 2.23 14.32
CA VAL A 242 -24.62 3.48 14.37
C VAL A 242 -24.46 3.98 15.81
N THR A 243 -25.31 3.57 16.76
CA THR A 243 -25.14 3.93 18.18
C THR A 243 -23.82 3.46 18.76
N MET A 244 -23.18 2.40 18.20
CA MET A 244 -21.83 1.98 18.58
C MET A 244 -20.79 3.10 18.45
N LEU A 245 -21.00 4.04 17.52
CA LEU A 245 -20.04 5.11 17.20
C LEU A 245 -20.29 6.41 17.97
N LYS A 246 -21.45 6.55 18.63
CA LYS A 246 -21.84 7.81 19.27
C LYS A 246 -21.08 8.04 20.57
N THR A 247 -20.86 9.30 20.94
CA THR A 247 -20.13 9.70 22.16
C THR A 247 -20.82 9.24 23.45
N TRP A 248 -22.15 9.13 23.44
CA TRP A 248 -22.96 8.59 24.55
C TRP A 248 -23.19 7.07 24.49
N SER A 249 -22.51 6.34 23.60
CA SER A 249 -22.60 4.87 23.53
C SER A 249 -22.28 4.19 24.86
N LYS A 250 -21.40 4.77 25.69
CA LYS A 250 -21.08 4.23 27.02
C LYS A 250 -22.24 4.26 28.01
N LEU A 251 -23.30 5.03 27.74
CA LEU A 251 -24.48 5.10 28.62
C LEU A 251 -25.53 4.02 28.32
N GLN A 252 -25.38 3.30 27.21
CA GLN A 252 -26.26 2.18 26.85
C GLN A 252 -25.59 0.86 27.23
N PRO A 253 -26.17 0.05 28.13
CA PRO A 253 -25.53 -1.20 28.58
C PRO A 253 -25.18 -2.17 27.45
N ARG A 254 -26.00 -2.23 26.39
CA ARG A 254 -25.81 -3.13 25.24
C ARG A 254 -24.61 -2.81 24.36
N THR A 255 -24.30 -1.53 24.19
CA THR A 255 -23.16 -1.06 23.39
C THR A 255 -21.87 -1.29 24.16
N GLU A 256 -21.89 -1.04 25.47
CA GLU A 256 -20.76 -1.35 26.35
C GLU A 256 -20.49 -2.86 26.45
N SER A 257 -21.52 -3.66 26.70
CA SER A 257 -21.41 -5.13 26.81
C SER A 257 -20.81 -5.75 25.55
N LEU A 258 -21.32 -5.37 24.36
CA LEU A 258 -20.77 -5.84 23.09
C LEU A 258 -19.32 -5.38 22.87
N LEU A 259 -19.02 -4.12 23.16
CA LEU A 259 -17.67 -3.57 22.98
C LEU A 259 -16.65 -4.25 23.90
N GLN A 260 -16.99 -4.43 25.19
CA GLN A 260 -16.11 -5.07 26.16
C GLN A 260 -15.83 -6.54 25.78
N ALA A 261 -16.84 -7.28 25.33
CA ALA A 261 -16.65 -8.65 24.86
C ALA A 261 -15.74 -8.72 23.63
N LEU A 262 -15.90 -7.81 22.67
CA LEU A 262 -15.01 -7.73 21.50
C LEU A 262 -13.57 -7.41 21.89
N VAL A 263 -13.37 -6.44 22.80
CA VAL A 263 -12.04 -6.06 23.27
C VAL A 263 -11.36 -7.18 24.07
N SER A 264 -12.10 -7.95 24.87
CA SER A 264 -11.53 -8.99 25.73
C SER A 264 -10.91 -10.16 24.96
N GLU A 265 -11.43 -10.48 23.77
CA GLU A 265 -10.86 -11.48 22.86
C GLU A 265 -10.12 -10.84 21.66
N ASN A 266 -9.89 -9.52 21.67
CA ASN A 266 -9.27 -8.78 20.57
C ASN A 266 -9.95 -9.05 19.20
N ALA A 267 -11.28 -9.16 19.21
CA ALA A 267 -12.10 -9.50 18.06
C ALA A 267 -12.53 -8.23 17.30
N ASP A 268 -11.66 -7.72 16.43
CA ASP A 268 -11.88 -6.52 15.61
C ASP A 268 -11.88 -6.78 14.09
N ASN A 269 -11.74 -8.04 13.69
CA ASN A 269 -11.76 -8.48 12.30
C ASN A 269 -12.37 -9.90 12.21
N TRP A 270 -12.62 -10.35 10.97
CA TRP A 270 -13.22 -11.66 10.73
C TRP A 270 -12.41 -12.81 11.31
N ASN A 271 -11.09 -12.81 11.11
CA ASN A 271 -10.23 -13.89 11.56
C ASN A 271 -10.18 -13.97 13.08
N SER A 272 -10.05 -12.83 13.77
CA SER A 272 -10.05 -12.80 15.25
C SER A 272 -11.40 -13.23 15.83
N LEU A 273 -12.52 -12.83 15.21
CA LEU A 273 -13.85 -13.30 15.58
C LEU A 273 -14.01 -14.82 15.41
N GLN A 274 -13.55 -15.37 14.29
CA GLN A 274 -13.56 -16.83 14.06
C GLN A 274 -12.71 -17.60 15.06
N LEU A 275 -11.53 -17.09 15.41
CA LEU A 275 -10.67 -17.69 16.44
C LEU A 275 -11.37 -17.68 17.81
N ALA A 276 -12.03 -16.59 18.18
CA ALA A 276 -12.80 -16.50 19.41
C ALA A 276 -13.96 -17.51 19.43
N TRP A 277 -14.67 -17.71 18.31
CA TRP A 277 -15.70 -18.76 18.21
C TRP A 277 -15.16 -20.18 18.27
N LYS A 278 -13.97 -20.45 17.72
CA LYS A 278 -13.32 -21.76 17.86
C LYS A 278 -13.00 -22.07 19.33
N LYS A 279 -12.61 -21.05 20.11
CA LYS A 279 -12.33 -21.17 21.55
C LYS A 279 -13.62 -21.33 22.36
N ASN A 280 -14.65 -20.55 22.06
CA ASN A 280 -15.97 -20.63 22.69
C ASN A 280 -17.07 -20.43 21.63
N PRO A 281 -17.76 -21.50 21.20
CA PRO A 281 -18.80 -21.40 20.17
C PRO A 281 -19.95 -20.47 20.55
N LYS A 282 -20.18 -20.20 21.84
CA LYS A 282 -21.22 -19.26 22.33
C LYS A 282 -20.72 -17.82 22.51
N TYR A 283 -19.46 -17.53 22.20
CA TYR A 283 -18.90 -16.18 22.27
C TYR A 283 -19.76 -15.18 21.48
N LEU A 284 -20.05 -14.01 22.08
CA LEU A 284 -20.95 -12.94 21.60
C LEU A 284 -22.45 -13.27 21.49
N LEU A 285 -22.90 -14.49 21.79
CA LEU A 285 -24.32 -14.83 21.70
C LEU A 285 -25.16 -13.97 22.66
N ALA A 286 -24.74 -13.88 23.93
CA ALA A 286 -25.45 -13.12 24.95
C ALA A 286 -25.45 -11.61 24.61
N GLU A 287 -24.31 -11.08 24.19
CA GLU A 287 -24.13 -9.69 23.81
C GLU A 287 -24.97 -9.34 22.57
N TYR A 288 -25.00 -10.20 21.56
CA TYR A 288 -25.81 -10.00 20.36
C TYR A 288 -27.31 -10.07 20.67
N CYS A 289 -27.75 -10.98 21.54
CA CYS A 289 -29.15 -11.07 21.97
C CYS A 289 -29.67 -9.78 22.63
N GLN A 290 -28.81 -8.99 23.29
CA GLN A 290 -29.20 -7.67 23.83
C GLN A 290 -29.62 -6.64 22.75
N TRP A 291 -29.29 -6.90 21.48
CA TRP A 291 -29.61 -6.03 20.35
C TRP A 291 -30.87 -6.43 19.60
N VAL A 292 -31.47 -7.58 19.90
CA VAL A 292 -32.65 -8.11 19.20
C VAL A 292 -33.79 -8.43 20.18
N PRO A 293 -35.06 -8.48 19.73
CA PRO A 293 -36.19 -8.84 20.57
C PRO A 293 -36.04 -10.25 21.14
N GLU A 294 -36.48 -10.45 22.39
CA GLU A 294 -36.38 -11.73 23.11
C GLU A 294 -36.99 -12.92 22.35
N VAL A 295 -38.07 -12.67 21.60
CA VAL A 295 -38.73 -13.67 20.74
C VAL A 295 -37.81 -14.29 19.66
N THR A 296 -36.71 -13.62 19.31
CA THR A 296 -35.74 -14.11 18.32
C THR A 296 -34.57 -14.88 18.93
N HIS A 297 -34.42 -14.86 20.27
CA HIS A 297 -33.23 -15.38 20.94
C HIS A 297 -33.06 -16.90 20.75
N GLU A 298 -34.14 -17.68 20.81
CA GLU A 298 -34.07 -19.13 20.60
C GLU A 298 -33.62 -19.50 19.19
N GLU A 299 -34.12 -18.78 18.18
CA GLU A 299 -33.76 -19.00 16.78
C GLU A 299 -32.28 -18.70 16.55
N ILE A 300 -31.82 -17.55 17.05
CA ILE A 300 -30.42 -17.13 16.95
C ILE A 300 -29.49 -18.11 17.68
N ALA A 301 -29.88 -18.57 18.87
CA ALA A 301 -29.09 -19.53 19.64
C ALA A 301 -28.89 -20.87 18.91
N LYS A 302 -29.90 -21.33 18.14
CA LYS A 302 -29.81 -22.57 17.35
C LYS A 302 -28.86 -22.47 16.16
N MET A 303 -28.69 -21.28 15.59
CA MET A 303 -27.80 -21.04 14.45
C MET A 303 -26.42 -20.51 14.86
N TRP A 304 -26.15 -20.38 16.16
CA TRP A 304 -24.89 -19.84 16.66
C TRP A 304 -23.83 -20.95 16.81
N PRO A 305 -22.58 -20.74 16.36
CA PRO A 305 -22.06 -19.54 15.70
C PRO A 305 -22.49 -19.41 14.23
N PRO A 306 -22.76 -18.19 13.73
CA PRO A 306 -23.40 -17.95 12.43
C PRO A 306 -22.42 -18.01 11.24
N VAL A 307 -21.53 -19.01 11.23
CA VAL A 307 -20.37 -19.09 10.31
C VAL A 307 -20.64 -19.91 9.04
N HIS A 308 -21.69 -20.75 9.05
CA HIS A 308 -22.06 -21.61 7.92
C HIS A 308 -23.16 -21.00 7.06
#